data_AF-A0A8S9I925-F1
#
_entry.id   AF-A0A8S9I925-F1
#
_cell.length_a   1.000
_cell.length_b   1.000
_cell.length_c   1.000
_cell.angle_alpha   90.00
_cell.angle_beta   90.00
_cell.angle_gamma   90.00
#
_symmetry.space_group_name_H-M   'P 1'
#
loop_
_entity.id
_entity.type
_entity.pdbx_description
1 polymer ?
#
loop_
_entity_poly.entity_id
_entity_poly.type
_entity_poly.pdbx_seq_one_letter_code
_entity_poly.pdbx_strand_id
1 'polypeptide(L)'
;MYPKGDKGGEGHLSFYLTATDYVTNLPKGPTLAVYKLRLLDQLKRNHKEPEYQALFAPGANSWGCSKYIPLTELHSTSNGYLVNDQIYLSVEFLIVSTTEYL
;
A
#
# COMPACT_ATOMS: atom_id res chain seq x y z
N MET A 1 -7.75 1.94 -2.04
CA MET A 1 -7.99 1.57 -0.63
C MET A 1 -9.44 1.19 -0.46
N TYR A 2 -9.73 0.14 0.31
CA TYR A 2 -11.10 -0.25 0.66
C TYR A 2 -11.23 -0.31 2.19
N PRO A 3 -11.89 0.68 2.82
CA PRO A 3 -11.93 0.80 4.27
C PRO A 3 -12.54 -0.39 5.02
N LYS A 4 -13.40 -1.18 4.38
CA LYS A 4 -14.14 -2.30 5.00
C LYS A 4 -13.92 -3.65 4.33
N GLY A 5 -12.90 -3.73 3.46
CA GLY A 5 -12.51 -4.95 2.78
C GLY A 5 -12.69 -4.89 1.26
N ASP A 6 -11.93 -5.75 0.59
CA ASP A 6 -12.00 -6.08 -0.83
C ASP A 6 -11.60 -7.57 -1.00
N LYS A 7 -12.10 -8.25 -2.04
CA LYS A 7 -11.70 -9.63 -2.42
C LYS A 7 -11.57 -10.60 -1.24
N GLY A 8 -12.65 -10.79 -0.47
CA GLY A 8 -12.66 -11.69 0.69
C GLY A 8 -11.96 -11.13 1.95
N GLY A 9 -11.70 -9.82 1.95
CA GLY A 9 -11.08 -9.05 3.05
C GLY A 9 -12.10 -8.40 3.97
N GLU A 10 -13.34 -8.87 4.03
CA GLU A 10 -14.38 -8.30 4.89
C GLU A 10 -13.90 -8.20 6.34
N GLY A 11 -14.23 -7.10 7.01
CA GLY A 11 -13.77 -6.84 8.37
C GLY A 11 -12.29 -6.44 8.47
N HIS A 12 -11.61 -6.18 7.35
CA HIS A 12 -10.25 -5.65 7.29
C HIS A 12 -10.20 -4.35 6.48
N LEU A 13 -9.23 -3.49 6.78
CA LEU A 13 -8.80 -2.48 5.83
C LEU A 13 -8.02 -3.20 4.71
N SER A 14 -8.37 -2.93 3.45
CA SER A 14 -7.60 -3.39 2.29
C SER A 14 -6.82 -2.22 1.68
N PHE A 15 -5.52 -2.42 1.47
CA PHE A 15 -4.61 -1.38 1.03
C PHE A 15 -3.73 -1.87 -0.12
N TYR A 16 -3.68 -1.06 -1.18
CA TYR A 16 -3.01 -1.37 -2.44
C TYR A 16 -2.30 -0.12 -2.96
N LEU A 17 -1.15 -0.33 -3.58
CA LEU A 17 -0.48 0.65 -4.43
C LEU A 17 -0.93 0.39 -5.86
N THR A 18 -1.42 1.42 -6.55
CA THR A 18 -1.83 1.34 -7.95
C THR A 18 -1.02 2.33 -8.77
N ALA A 19 -0.35 1.83 -9.82
CA ALA A 19 0.26 2.68 -10.84
C ALA A 19 -0.82 3.11 -11.84
N THR A 20 -1.19 4.38 -11.82
CA THR A 20 -2.23 4.96 -12.71
C THR A 20 -1.65 5.76 -13.86
N ASP A 21 -0.50 6.38 -13.65
CA ASP A 21 0.26 7.09 -14.68
C ASP A 21 1.60 6.37 -14.87
N TYR A 22 1.69 5.50 -15.87
CA TYR A 22 3.01 5.19 -16.42
C TYR A 22 3.53 6.54 -16.91
N VAL A 23 4.58 7.07 -16.24
CA VAL A 23 5.11 8.41 -16.48
C VAL A 23 5.17 8.63 -17.99
N THR A 24 4.52 9.69 -18.45
CA THR A 24 4.15 9.93 -19.86
C THR A 24 5.31 9.98 -20.86
N ASN A 25 6.55 9.73 -20.44
CA ASN A 25 7.75 9.67 -21.28
C ASN A 25 8.79 8.63 -20.81
N LEU A 26 8.44 7.64 -19.97
CA LEU A 26 9.33 6.55 -19.52
C LEU A 26 8.77 5.20 -19.98
N PRO A 27 9.62 4.15 -20.10
CA PRO A 27 9.34 3.01 -20.96
C PRO A 27 8.00 2.36 -20.63
N LYS A 28 7.21 2.04 -21.66
CA LYS A 28 5.97 1.25 -21.58
C LYS A 28 6.18 -0.18 -21.04
N GLY A 29 7.39 -0.49 -20.59
CA GLY A 29 7.80 -1.77 -20.05
C GLY A 29 7.49 -1.93 -18.56
N PRO A 30 7.62 -3.14 -18.03
CA PRO A 30 7.38 -3.40 -16.62
C PRO A 30 8.30 -2.59 -15.71
N THR A 31 7.74 -2.03 -14.63
CA THR A 31 8.45 -1.30 -13.58
C THR A 31 8.52 -2.16 -12.33
N LEU A 32 9.74 -2.49 -11.90
CA LEU A 32 9.95 -3.14 -10.61
C LEU A 32 9.90 -2.07 -9.51
N ALA A 33 9.08 -2.30 -8.49
CA ALA A 33 9.12 -1.50 -7.28
C ALA A 33 9.25 -2.40 -6.05
N VAL A 34 10.17 -2.02 -5.17
CA VAL A 34 10.24 -2.51 -3.79
C VAL A 34 9.81 -1.36 -2.90
N TYR A 35 8.77 -1.56 -2.11
CA TYR A 35 8.13 -0.50 -1.35
C TYR A 35 7.51 -1.01 -0.06
N LYS A 36 7.38 -0.14 0.93
CA LYS A 36 6.57 -0.39 2.12
C LYS A 36 5.23 0.30 1.98
N LEU A 37 4.14 -0.44 2.19
CA LEU A 37 2.86 0.17 2.51
C LEU A 37 2.83 0.37 4.02
N ARG A 38 2.59 1.60 4.46
CA ARG A 38 2.70 1.96 5.86
C ARG A 38 1.37 2.48 6.37
N LEU A 39 0.93 1.94 7.51
CA LEU A 39 -0.11 2.49 8.34
C LEU A 39 0.56 3.07 9.58
N LEU A 40 0.47 4.39 9.73
CA LEU A 40 1.21 5.10 10.74
C LEU A 40 0.47 5.04 12.07
N ASP A 41 1.11 4.45 13.09
CA ASP A 41 0.80 4.75 14.49
C ASP A 41 1.17 6.22 14.79
N GLN A 42 0.16 6.99 15.14
CA GLN A 42 0.22 8.43 15.36
C GLN A 42 0.69 8.80 16.79
N LEU A 43 0.81 7.82 17.68
CA LEU A 43 1.10 8.03 19.11
C LEU A 43 2.48 7.52 19.51
N LYS A 44 2.83 6.29 19.12
CA LYS A 44 4.05 5.62 19.62
C LYS A 44 5.09 5.37 18.52
N ARG A 45 4.79 5.77 17.28
CA ARG A 45 5.61 5.52 16.08
C ARG A 45 5.85 4.03 15.80
N ASN A 46 5.01 3.15 16.34
CA ASN A 46 5.05 1.72 16.06
C ASN A 46 4.21 1.42 14.81
N HIS A 47 4.73 1.81 13.65
CA HIS A 47 4.00 1.72 12.39
C HIS A 47 3.88 0.26 11.91
N LYS A 48 2.77 -0.05 11.24
CA LYS A 48 2.65 -1.28 10.45
C LYS A 48 3.16 -1.01 9.06
N GLU A 49 4.29 -1.61 8.69
CA GLU A 49 5.03 -1.27 7.47
C GLU A 49 5.56 -2.48 6.68
N PRO A 50 4.70 -3.42 6.27
CA PRO A 50 5.12 -4.55 5.44
C PRO A 50 5.76 -4.07 4.12
N GLU A 51 6.86 -4.73 3.77
CA GLU A 51 7.53 -4.58 2.48
C GLU A 51 6.86 -5.44 1.42
N TYR A 52 6.77 -4.89 0.21
CA TYR A 52 6.27 -5.54 -0.98
C TYR A 52 7.30 -5.38 -2.10
N GLN A 53 7.41 -6.42 -2.92
CA GLN A 53 8.10 -6.37 -4.19
C GLN A 53 7.09 -6.71 -5.28
N ALA A 54 6.95 -5.83 -6.27
CA ALA A 54 5.99 -6.03 -7.34
C ALA A 54 6.49 -5.49 -8.68
N LEU A 55 6.06 -6.15 -9.75
CA LEU A 55 6.29 -5.73 -11.12
C LEU A 55 5.00 -5.09 -11.66
N PHE A 56 5.02 -3.79 -11.82
CA PHE A 56 3.91 -3.01 -12.36
C PHE A 56 3.98 -3.01 -13.89
N ALA A 57 2.94 -3.53 -14.53
CA ALA A 57 2.85 -3.62 -15.98
C ALA A 57 1.40 -3.40 -16.45
N PRO A 58 1.16 -3.07 -17.74
CA PRO A 58 -0.21 -2.98 -18.26
C PRO A 58 -1.00 -4.26 -17.95
N GLY A 59 -2.15 -4.13 -17.28
CA GLY A 59 -2.96 -5.27 -16.82
C GLY A 59 -2.59 -5.86 -15.45
N ALA A 60 -1.43 -5.50 -14.89
CA ALA A 60 -0.96 -5.87 -13.56
C ALA A 60 -0.42 -4.62 -12.82
N ASN A 61 -1.29 -3.64 -12.64
CA ASN A 61 -0.92 -2.30 -12.17
C ASN A 61 -1.26 -2.03 -10.70
N SER A 62 -1.81 -3.00 -9.97
CA SER A 62 -2.23 -2.82 -8.58
C SER A 62 -1.78 -4.00 -7.71
N TRP A 63 -1.05 -3.67 -6.64
CA TRP A 63 -0.41 -4.65 -5.75
C TRP A 63 -0.58 -4.23 -4.28
N GLY A 64 -0.84 -5.19 -3.38
CA GLY A 64 -1.10 -4.91 -1.97
C GLY A 64 -1.76 -6.08 -1.24
N CYS A 65 -2.59 -5.79 -0.23
CA CYS A 65 -3.19 -6.82 0.61
C CYS A 65 -4.68 -6.55 0.88
N SER A 66 -5.53 -7.56 0.61
CA SER A 66 -6.96 -7.52 0.95
C SER A 66 -7.21 -7.56 2.45
N LYS A 67 -6.35 -8.25 3.21
CA LYS A 67 -6.41 -8.34 4.68
C LYS A 67 -5.23 -7.60 5.29
N TYR A 68 -5.09 -6.30 5.00
CA TYR A 68 -3.94 -5.53 5.44
C TYR A 68 -3.90 -5.44 6.98
N ILE A 69 -4.97 -4.95 7.59
CA ILE A 69 -5.15 -4.94 9.07
C ILE A 69 -6.62 -5.23 9.41
N PRO A 70 -6.91 -6.07 10.43
CA PRO A 70 -8.27 -6.24 10.93
C PRO A 70 -8.84 -4.91 11.43
N LEU A 71 -10.13 -4.66 11.20
CA LEU A 71 -10.79 -3.46 11.72
C LEU A 71 -10.75 -3.40 13.25
N THR A 72 -10.83 -4.55 13.92
CA THR A 72 -10.69 -4.64 15.38
C THR A 72 -9.34 -4.10 15.88
N GLU A 73 -8.26 -4.39 15.16
CA GLU A 73 -6.91 -3.89 15.48
C GLU A 73 -6.76 -2.42 15.09
N LEU A 74 -7.31 -2.00 13.95
CA LEU A 74 -7.29 -0.62 13.49
C LEU A 74 -8.01 0.34 14.45
N HIS A 75 -9.18 -0.07 14.96
CA HIS A 75 -10.00 0.71 15.89
C HIS A 75 -9.54 0.64 17.34
N SER A 76 -8.57 -0.23 17.67
CA SER A 76 -8.04 -0.29 19.04
C SER A 76 -7.24 0.96 19.35
N THR A 77 -7.73 1.77 20.29
CA THR A 77 -7.08 3.02 20.71
C THR A 77 -5.67 2.79 21.26
N SER A 78 -5.36 1.59 21.76
CA SER A 78 -4.03 1.21 22.23
C SER A 78 -2.96 1.20 21.13
N ASN A 79 -3.37 1.02 19.87
CA ASN A 79 -2.47 0.84 18.74
C ASN A 79 -2.14 2.15 18.03
N GLY A 80 -2.90 3.22 18.28
CA GLY A 80 -2.60 4.57 17.79
C GLY A 80 -2.77 4.78 16.28
N TYR A 81 -3.35 3.83 15.55
CA TYR A 81 -3.55 3.94 14.09
C TYR A 81 -4.68 4.90 13.70
N LEU A 82 -5.81 4.84 14.42
CA LEU A 82 -6.96 5.72 14.23
C LEU A 82 -7.04 6.72 15.39
N VAL A 83 -6.85 8.01 15.08
CA VAL A 83 -6.93 9.11 16.05
C VAL A 83 -7.78 10.20 15.44
N ASN A 84 -8.76 10.71 16.19
CA ASN A 84 -9.70 11.74 15.73
C ASN A 84 -10.38 11.39 14.39
N ASP A 85 -10.80 10.13 14.25
CA ASP A 85 -11.42 9.59 13.02
C ASP A 85 -10.54 9.70 11.76
N GLN A 86 -9.23 9.77 11.94
CA GLN A 86 -8.25 9.86 10.86
C GLN A 86 -7.21 8.74 10.97
N ILE A 87 -6.84 8.20 9.80
CA ILE A 87 -5.69 7.31 9.63
C ILE A 87 -4.68 8.01 8.72
N TYR A 88 -3.39 7.73 8.94
CA TYR A 88 -2.33 8.18 8.04
C TYR A 88 -1.71 6.96 7.36
N LEU A 89 -1.80 6.95 6.03
CA LEU A 89 -1.16 5.97 5.18
C LEU A 89 0.01 6.63 4.47
N SER A 90 1.13 5.94 4.37
CA SER A 90 2.25 6.36 3.53
C SER A 90 2.79 5.20 2.70
N VAL A 91 3.49 5.55 1.64
CA VAL A 91 4.23 4.60 0.82
C VAL A 91 5.68 5.03 0.82
N GLU A 92 6.58 4.12 1.14
CA GLU A 92 8.02 4.35 1.09
C GLU A 92 8.60 3.48 -0.01
N PHE A 93 9.11 4.11 -1.07
CA PHE A 93 9.79 3.42 -2.15
C PHE A 93 11.24 3.18 -1.76
N LEU A 94 11.66 1.92 -1.76
CA LEU A 94 13.04 1.51 -1.52
C LEU A 94 13.79 1.38 -2.85
N ILE A 95 13.11 0.81 -3.85
CA ILE A 95 13.63 0.66 -5.21
C ILE A 95 12.50 0.97 -6.18
N VAL A 96 12.81 1.73 -7.22
CA VAL A 96 12.00 1.86 -8.43
C VAL A 96 12.94 1.72 -9.61
N SER A 97 12.69 0.72 -10.46
CA SER A 97 13.51 0.45 -11.64
C SER A 97 12.61 0.21 -12.85
N THR A 98 12.88 0.93 -13.93
CA THR A 98 12.19 0.79 -15.21
C THR A 98 13.03 -0.05 -16.16
N THR A 99 12.39 -0.96 -16.88
CA THR A 99 13.06 -1.67 -17.97
C THR A 99 12.99 -0.82 -19.23
N GLU A 100 14.11 -0.28 -19.70
CA GLU A 100 14.17 0.35 -21.03
C GLU A 100 14.41 -0.76 -22.07
N TYR A 101 13.51 -0.91 -23.05
CA TYR A 101 13.86 -1.64 -24.27
C TYR A 101 14.71 -0.69 -25.11
N LEU A 102 16.00 -1.04 -25.30
CA LEU A 102 16.89 -0.43 -26.28
C LEU A 102 16.37 -0.65 -27.70
#